data_AF-A0A947MN03-F1
#
_entry.id   AF-A0A947MN03-F1
#
_cell.length_a   1.000
_cell.length_b   1.000
_cell.length_c   1.000
_cell.angle_alpha   90.00
_cell.angle_beta   90.00
_cell.angle_gamma   90.00
#
_symmetry.space_group_name_H-M   'P 1'
#
loop_
_entity.id
_entity.type
_entity.pdbx_description
1 polymer ?
#
loop_
_entity_poly.entity_id
_entity_poly.type
_entity_poly.pdbx_seq_one_letter_code
_entity_poly.pdbx_strand_id
1 'polypeptide(L)'
;MIKPKWTFPPGLTWPGALYCLWATLAIGLSLIAGGLKPENMTRLLVLAFLALSLWFKAPLIKAFSGFQPYTRFVGLGCLLASVVEGFHMISEPVFRSLRVTAATPWHQALLNFGLDLLFTLPAYVVIFSLIWYLSNRYVYSFWGYVIIMGMAQALGDGGLYFFMAAPPMLAFLPYPMTNYHAVNLLPFLAVREQLQPQKKSGGWLAIPAIIATYFVCGALIQISGKYFGL
;
A
#
# COMPACT_ATOMS: atom_id res chain seq x y z
N MET A 1 12.66 31.80 -3.55
CA MET A 1 12.13 30.41 -3.59
C MET A 1 12.97 29.53 -2.66
N ILE A 2 12.45 29.17 -1.49
CA ILE A 2 13.12 28.22 -0.59
C ILE A 2 12.76 26.82 -1.08
N LYS A 3 13.67 26.16 -1.81
CA LYS A 3 13.56 24.71 -2.02
C LYS A 3 13.61 24.06 -0.65
N PRO A 4 12.61 23.27 -0.21
CA PRO A 4 12.76 22.51 1.02
C PRO A 4 13.92 21.53 0.79
N LYS A 5 15.07 21.79 1.44
CA LYS A 5 16.16 20.82 1.55
C LYS A 5 15.64 19.70 2.43
N TRP A 6 15.24 18.60 1.80
CA TRP A 6 15.01 17.33 2.47
C TRP A 6 16.37 16.85 3.02
N THR A 7 16.70 17.26 4.25
CA THR A 7 17.85 16.74 4.96
C THR A 7 17.53 15.30 5.37
N PHE A 8 18.21 14.34 4.76
CA PHE A 8 18.36 13.03 5.39
C PHE A 8 19.13 13.24 6.71
N PRO A 9 18.63 12.78 7.86
CA PRO A 9 19.57 12.29 8.86
C PRO A 9 20.06 10.92 8.36
N PRO A 10 21.37 10.66 8.37
CA PRO A 10 21.96 9.37 7.97
C PRO A 10 21.74 8.27 9.03
N GLY A 11 20.59 8.26 9.72
CA GLY A 11 20.29 7.32 10.80
C GLY A 11 18.80 7.17 11.07
N LEU A 12 18.46 6.08 11.74
CA LEU A 12 17.12 5.78 12.25
C LEU A 12 16.72 6.87 13.25
N THR A 13 15.87 7.81 12.84
CA THR A 13 15.30 8.82 13.74
C THR A 13 14.44 8.15 14.81
N TRP A 14 14.28 8.75 15.99
CA TRP A 14 13.43 8.22 17.06
C TRP A 14 12.03 7.75 16.60
N PRO A 15 11.28 8.51 15.76
CA PRO A 15 10.00 8.03 15.22
C PRO A 15 10.12 6.77 14.35
N GLY A 16 11.22 6.66 13.61
CA GLY A 16 11.52 5.49 12.79
C GLY A 16 11.89 4.26 13.63
N ALA A 17 12.69 4.45 14.69
CA ALA A 17 13.05 3.37 15.59
C ALA A 17 11.83 2.78 16.29
N LEU A 18 10.96 3.66 16.80
CA LEU A 18 9.68 3.26 17.41
C LEU A 18 8.79 2.54 16.41
N TYR A 19 8.65 3.05 15.19
CA TYR A 19 7.86 2.39 14.15
C TYR A 19 8.42 1.01 13.79
N CYS A 20 9.73 0.88 13.58
CA CYS A 20 10.36 -0.40 13.26
C CYS A 20 10.20 -1.41 14.39
N LEU A 21 10.37 -1.00 15.65
CA LEU A 21 10.12 -1.86 16.80
C LEU A 21 8.65 -2.30 16.85
N TRP A 22 7.73 -1.35 16.70
CA TRP A 22 6.30 -1.63 16.69
C TRP A 22 5.91 -2.61 15.58
N ALA A 23 6.40 -2.38 14.36
CA ALA A 23 6.18 -3.26 13.23
C ALA A 23 6.76 -4.66 13.46
N THR A 24 7.98 -4.74 14.00
CA THR A 24 8.65 -6.01 14.29
C THR A 24 7.86 -6.83 15.31
N LEU A 25 7.40 -6.20 16.39
CA LEU A 25 6.59 -6.86 17.42
C LEU A 25 5.23 -7.30 16.87
N ALA A 26 4.52 -6.41 16.16
CA ALA A 26 3.20 -6.73 15.59
C ALA A 26 3.28 -7.90 14.60
N ILE A 27 4.25 -7.86 13.68
CA ILE A 27 4.42 -8.90 12.65
C ILE A 27 4.93 -10.19 13.28
N GLY A 28 5.96 -10.12 14.13
CA GLY A 28 6.55 -11.29 14.79
C GLY A 28 5.53 -12.05 15.63
N LEU A 29 4.76 -11.35 16.46
CA LEU A 29 3.72 -11.97 17.27
C LEU A 29 2.60 -12.59 16.41
N SER A 30 2.20 -11.92 15.32
CA SER A 30 1.20 -12.46 14.39
C SER A 30 1.68 -13.73 13.67
N LEU A 31 2.95 -13.78 13.28
CA LEU A 31 3.55 -14.97 12.67
C LEU A 31 3.67 -16.13 13.67
N ILE A 32 4.10 -15.86 14.91
CA ILE A 32 4.20 -16.86 15.97
C ILE A 32 2.83 -17.44 16.30
N ALA A 33 1.80 -16.59 16.46
CA ALA A 33 0.46 -17.04 16.81
C ALA A 33 -0.29 -17.72 15.66
N GLY A 34 -0.09 -17.25 14.41
CA GLY A 34 -0.83 -17.70 13.25
C GLY A 34 -0.19 -18.82 12.43
N GLY A 35 1.11 -19.07 12.59
CA GLY A 35 1.86 -20.06 11.79
C GLY A 35 1.94 -19.70 10.30
N LEU A 36 2.12 -20.70 9.43
CA LEU A 36 2.22 -20.52 7.96
C LEU A 36 0.87 -20.60 7.23
N LYS A 37 -0.18 -20.04 7.83
CA LYS A 37 -1.48 -19.89 7.15
C LYS A 37 -1.34 -19.01 5.90
N PRO A 38 -2.25 -19.13 4.91
CA PRO A 38 -2.19 -18.36 3.66
C PRO A 38 -2.01 -16.86 3.89
N GLU A 39 -2.67 -16.28 4.88
CA GLU A 39 -2.59 -14.85 5.19
C GLU A 39 -1.18 -14.44 5.66
N ASN A 40 -0.56 -15.28 6.50
CA ASN A 40 0.82 -15.09 6.95
C ASN A 40 1.83 -15.34 5.83
N MET A 41 1.56 -16.29 4.93
CA MET A 41 2.38 -16.50 3.74
C MET A 41 2.33 -15.29 2.82
N THR A 42 1.14 -14.75 2.53
CA THR A 42 0.96 -13.50 1.79
C THR A 42 1.74 -12.37 2.45
N ARG A 43 1.67 -12.25 3.78
CA ARG A 43 2.43 -11.24 4.53
C ARG A 43 3.95 -11.39 4.35
N LEU A 44 4.48 -12.61 4.42
CA LEU A 44 5.90 -12.87 4.20
C LEU A 44 6.32 -12.51 2.76
N LEU A 45 5.52 -12.85 1.76
CA LEU A 45 5.76 -12.47 0.37
C LEU A 45 5.78 -10.94 0.19
N VAL A 46 4.81 -10.23 0.80
CA VAL A 46 4.76 -8.76 0.79
C VAL A 46 5.99 -8.14 1.45
N LEU A 47 6.44 -8.69 2.59
CA LEU A 47 7.64 -8.20 3.28
C LEU A 47 8.92 -8.46 2.47
N ALA A 48 9.05 -9.65 1.89
CA ALA A 48 10.15 -9.99 1.00
C ALA A 48 10.17 -9.06 -0.21
N PHE A 49 9.00 -8.79 -0.80
CA PHE A 49 8.86 -7.87 -1.93
C PHE A 49 9.18 -6.43 -1.55
N LEU A 50 8.72 -5.94 -0.39
CA LEU A 50 9.09 -4.62 0.12
C LEU A 50 10.61 -4.51 0.29
N ALA A 51 11.25 -5.49 0.95
CA ALA A 51 12.70 -5.51 1.13
C ALA A 51 13.44 -5.51 -0.22
N LEU A 52 13.01 -6.34 -1.16
CA LEU A 52 13.57 -6.43 -2.50
C LEU A 52 13.42 -5.12 -3.27
N SER A 53 12.23 -4.51 -3.25
CA SER A 53 11.95 -3.24 -3.93
C SER A 53 12.82 -2.09 -3.40
N LEU A 54 13.09 -2.07 -2.10
CA LEU A 54 13.96 -1.08 -1.46
C LEU A 54 15.44 -1.36 -1.73
N TRP A 55 15.84 -2.63 -1.79
CA TRP A 55 17.19 -3.03 -2.16
C TRP A 55 17.53 -2.61 -3.60
N PHE A 56 16.59 -2.83 -4.53
CA PHE A 56 16.71 -2.48 -5.94
C PHE A 56 16.14 -1.10 -6.28
N LYS A 57 15.98 -0.19 -5.29
CA LYS A 57 15.33 1.11 -5.51
C LYS A 57 16.00 1.96 -6.59
N ALA A 58 17.33 1.99 -6.63
CA ALA A 58 18.08 2.85 -7.55
C ALA A 58 17.87 2.48 -9.03
N PRO A 59 18.07 1.21 -9.45
CA PRO A 59 17.79 0.82 -10.82
C PRO A 59 16.31 0.95 -11.17
N LEU A 60 15.39 0.64 -10.25
CA LEU A 60 13.96 0.81 -10.48
C LEU A 60 13.60 2.28 -10.73
N ILE A 61 14.02 3.21 -9.87
CA ILE A 61 13.76 4.65 -10.05
C ILE A 61 14.38 5.15 -11.37
N LYS A 62 15.57 4.67 -11.73
CA LYS A 62 16.25 5.06 -12.97
C LYS A 62 15.47 4.60 -14.21
N ALA A 63 14.92 3.38 -14.21
CA ALA A 63 14.16 2.82 -15.32
C ALA A 63 12.94 3.67 -15.70
N PHE A 64 12.34 4.36 -14.72
CA PHE A 64 11.19 5.24 -14.94
C PHE A 64 11.54 6.73 -14.99
N SER A 65 12.82 7.10 -15.02
CA SER A 65 13.26 8.50 -14.92
C SER A 65 12.83 9.39 -16.10
N GLY A 66 12.54 8.80 -17.27
CA GLY A 66 12.04 9.51 -18.45
C GLY A 66 10.55 9.88 -18.41
N PHE A 67 9.78 9.34 -17.47
CA PHE A 67 8.36 9.65 -17.34
C PHE A 67 8.12 10.90 -16.49
N GLN A 68 6.98 11.56 -16.75
CA GLN A 68 6.53 12.67 -15.91
C GLN A 68 6.34 12.21 -14.46
N PRO A 69 6.56 13.09 -13.46
CA PRO A 69 6.60 12.70 -12.05
C PRO A 69 5.29 12.03 -11.59
N TYR A 70 4.15 12.57 -12.01
CA TYR A 70 2.83 11.99 -11.75
C TYR A 70 2.70 10.57 -12.32
N THR A 71 2.99 10.40 -13.61
CA THR A 71 2.89 9.10 -14.30
C THR A 71 3.80 8.07 -13.67
N ARG A 72 5.01 8.46 -13.27
CA ARG A 72 5.93 7.58 -12.55
C ARG A 72 5.38 7.17 -11.18
N PHE A 73 4.81 8.10 -10.42
CA PHE A 73 4.24 7.79 -9.11
C PHE A 73 3.05 6.82 -9.24
N VAL A 74 2.06 7.18 -10.05
CA VAL A 74 0.84 6.38 -10.21
C VAL A 74 1.14 5.05 -10.90
N GLY A 75 1.91 5.08 -11.99
CA GLY A 75 2.25 3.88 -12.75
C GLY A 75 3.08 2.89 -11.95
N LEU A 76 4.10 3.36 -11.23
CA LEU A 76 4.89 2.47 -10.36
C LEU A 76 4.04 1.94 -9.21
N GLY A 77 3.18 2.77 -8.61
CA GLY A 77 2.25 2.33 -7.58
C GLY A 77 1.33 1.21 -8.07
N CYS A 78 0.70 1.37 -9.23
CA CYS A 78 -0.18 0.36 -9.84
C CYS A 78 0.58 -0.93 -10.20
N LEU A 79 1.81 -0.81 -10.70
CA LEU A 79 2.66 -1.97 -11.01
C LEU A 79 2.97 -2.77 -9.74
N LEU A 80 3.41 -2.11 -8.67
CA LEU A 80 3.71 -2.77 -7.41
C LEU A 80 2.44 -3.34 -6.75
N ALA A 81 1.31 -2.62 -6.84
CA ALA A 81 0.02 -3.11 -6.38
C ALA A 81 -0.44 -4.36 -7.12
N SER A 82 -0.20 -4.44 -8.44
CA SER A 82 -0.52 -5.65 -9.21
C SER A 82 0.26 -6.87 -8.72
N VAL A 83 1.53 -6.70 -8.35
CA VAL A 83 2.35 -7.79 -7.79
C VAL A 83 1.81 -8.22 -6.42
N VAL A 84 1.48 -7.25 -5.56
CA VAL A 84 0.91 -7.52 -4.23
C VAL A 84 -0.45 -8.19 -4.34
N GLU A 85 -1.31 -7.80 -5.29
CA GLU A 85 -2.56 -8.52 -5.58
C GLU A 85 -2.31 -9.97 -5.99
N GLY A 86 -1.26 -10.21 -6.79
CA GLY A 86 -0.84 -11.56 -7.13
C GLY A 86 -0.53 -12.42 -5.89
N PHE A 87 0.02 -11.83 -4.83
CA PHE A 87 0.20 -12.52 -3.55
C PHE A 87 -1.13 -12.69 -2.80
N HIS A 88 -2.05 -11.75 -2.92
CA HIS A 88 -3.37 -11.86 -2.29
C HIS A 88 -4.25 -12.94 -2.92
N MET A 89 -4.01 -13.33 -4.17
CA MET A 89 -4.74 -14.42 -4.84
C MET A 89 -4.76 -15.75 -4.06
N ILE A 90 -3.75 -16.03 -3.22
CA ILE A 90 -3.71 -17.26 -2.40
C ILE A 90 -4.50 -17.16 -1.09
N SER A 91 -4.78 -15.95 -0.62
CA SER A 91 -5.44 -15.69 0.68
C SER A 91 -6.79 -14.97 0.52
N GLU A 92 -6.76 -13.72 0.07
CA GLU A 92 -7.90 -12.79 0.09
C GLU A 92 -7.89 -11.96 -1.20
N PRO A 93 -8.21 -12.55 -2.37
CA PRO A 93 -8.49 -11.79 -3.58
C PRO A 93 -9.71 -10.89 -3.39
N VAL A 94 -9.91 -9.93 -4.30
CA VAL A 94 -11.01 -8.96 -4.23
C VAL A 94 -12.39 -9.63 -4.20
N PHE A 95 -12.53 -10.76 -4.90
CA PHE A 95 -13.66 -11.69 -4.80
C PHE A 95 -13.16 -13.09 -4.44
N ARG A 96 -13.75 -13.70 -3.40
CA ARG A 96 -13.34 -15.04 -2.92
C ARG A 96 -13.45 -16.13 -4.00
N SER A 97 -14.36 -15.96 -4.95
CA SER A 97 -14.54 -16.83 -6.12
C SER A 97 -13.29 -16.91 -7.01
N LEU A 98 -12.40 -15.90 -6.95
CA LEU A 98 -11.17 -15.83 -7.75
C LEU A 98 -9.96 -16.49 -7.08
N ARG A 99 -10.10 -17.02 -5.87
CA ARG A 99 -8.97 -17.56 -5.09
C ARG A 99 -8.21 -18.65 -5.86
N VAL A 100 -6.87 -18.53 -5.85
CA VAL A 100 -5.96 -19.50 -6.44
C VAL A 100 -5.48 -20.48 -5.38
N THR A 101 -5.58 -21.77 -5.69
CA THR A 101 -5.12 -22.87 -4.83
C THR A 101 -4.15 -23.75 -5.60
N ALA A 102 -3.52 -24.72 -4.92
CA ALA A 102 -2.65 -25.70 -5.57
C ALA A 102 -3.38 -26.55 -6.64
N ALA A 103 -4.71 -26.66 -6.58
CA ALA A 103 -5.53 -27.38 -7.54
C ALA A 103 -5.95 -26.51 -8.75
N THR A 104 -5.75 -25.19 -8.68
CA THR A 104 -6.18 -24.28 -9.75
C THR A 104 -5.23 -24.41 -10.95
N PRO A 105 -5.73 -24.75 -12.16
CA PRO A 105 -4.90 -24.80 -13.36
C PRO A 105 -4.24 -23.45 -13.66
N TRP A 106 -3.01 -23.47 -14.20
CA TRP A 106 -2.23 -22.23 -14.44
C TRP A 106 -2.97 -21.18 -15.27
N HIS A 107 -3.72 -21.60 -16.30
CA HIS A 107 -4.49 -20.70 -17.16
C HIS A 107 -5.66 -20.07 -16.40
N GLN A 108 -6.32 -20.84 -15.54
CA GLN A 108 -7.38 -20.33 -14.67
C GLN A 108 -6.81 -19.38 -13.62
N ALA A 109 -5.63 -19.65 -13.08
CA ALA A 109 -4.97 -18.75 -12.14
C ALA A 109 -4.64 -17.39 -12.78
N LEU A 110 -4.15 -17.40 -14.03
CA LEU A 110 -3.92 -16.16 -14.80
C LEU A 110 -5.23 -15.43 -15.12
N LEU A 111 -6.29 -16.15 -15.49
CA LEU A 111 -7.60 -15.56 -15.72
C LEU A 111 -8.16 -14.91 -14.45
N ASN A 112 -8.12 -15.63 -13.33
CA ASN A 112 -8.58 -15.12 -12.04
C ASN A 112 -7.81 -13.88 -11.61
N PHE A 113 -6.48 -13.89 -11.77
CA PHE A 113 -5.65 -12.73 -11.48
C PHE A 113 -5.95 -11.55 -12.42
N GLY A 114 -6.13 -11.79 -13.71
CA GLY A 114 -6.52 -10.75 -14.67
C GLY A 114 -7.89 -10.15 -14.37
N LEU A 115 -8.86 -10.97 -13.94
CA LEU A 115 -10.16 -10.50 -13.48
C LEU A 115 -10.04 -9.66 -12.22
N ASP A 116 -9.28 -10.12 -11.22
CA ASP A 116 -9.03 -9.36 -10.00
C ASP A 116 -8.45 -7.97 -10.32
N LEU A 117 -7.41 -7.92 -11.15
CA LEU A 117 -6.79 -6.68 -11.60
C LEU A 117 -7.74 -5.76 -12.36
N LEU A 118 -8.70 -6.30 -13.12
CA LEU A 118 -9.69 -5.49 -13.84
C LEU A 118 -10.54 -4.65 -12.89
N PHE A 119 -10.82 -5.16 -11.68
CA PHE A 119 -11.54 -4.43 -10.64
C PHE A 119 -10.62 -3.58 -9.77
N THR A 120 -9.43 -4.07 -9.41
CA THR A 120 -8.55 -3.40 -8.46
C THR A 120 -7.70 -2.29 -9.10
N LEU A 121 -7.22 -2.44 -10.34
CA LEU A 121 -6.36 -1.44 -10.99
C LEU A 121 -7.03 -0.06 -11.18
N PRO A 122 -8.29 0.05 -11.63
CA PRO A 122 -8.96 1.35 -11.71
C PRO A 122 -9.02 2.06 -10.35
N ALA A 123 -9.29 1.31 -9.27
CA ALA A 123 -9.27 1.84 -7.91
C ALA A 123 -7.85 2.31 -7.52
N TYR A 124 -6.81 1.53 -7.84
CA TYR A 124 -5.43 1.91 -7.59
C TYR A 124 -5.02 3.20 -8.31
N VAL A 125 -5.43 3.38 -9.57
CA VAL A 125 -5.19 4.64 -10.29
C VAL A 125 -5.78 5.81 -9.51
N VAL A 126 -7.03 5.72 -9.05
CA VAL A 126 -7.70 6.78 -8.27
C VAL A 126 -6.99 7.03 -6.93
N ILE A 127 -6.70 5.97 -6.18
CA ILE A 127 -6.04 6.04 -4.87
C ILE A 127 -4.65 6.66 -4.99
N PHE A 128 -3.80 6.18 -5.91
CA PHE A 128 -2.46 6.75 -6.11
C PHE A 128 -2.51 8.18 -6.65
N SER A 129 -3.50 8.52 -7.47
CA SER A 129 -3.69 9.90 -7.93
C SER A 129 -4.05 10.84 -6.78
N LEU A 130 -4.90 10.39 -5.85
CA LEU A 130 -5.21 11.13 -4.63
C LEU A 130 -3.98 11.26 -3.74
N ILE A 131 -3.22 10.18 -3.51
CA ILE A 131 -2.00 10.23 -2.70
C ILE A 131 -0.99 11.19 -3.33
N TRP A 132 -0.82 11.18 -4.66
CA TRP A 132 0.00 12.15 -5.37
C TRP A 132 -0.44 13.59 -5.12
N TYR A 133 -1.75 13.85 -5.25
CA TYR A 133 -2.33 15.17 -4.98
C TYR A 133 -2.04 15.62 -3.54
N LEU A 134 -2.31 14.76 -2.55
CA LEU A 134 -2.05 15.04 -1.14
C LEU A 134 -0.56 15.28 -0.86
N SER A 135 0.32 14.52 -1.52
CA SER A 135 1.78 14.67 -1.40
C SER A 135 2.31 15.97 -2.02
N ASN A 136 1.62 16.53 -3.03
CA ASN A 136 1.87 17.87 -3.56
C ASN A 136 1.10 18.97 -2.81
N ARG A 137 0.13 18.59 -1.98
CA ARG A 137 -0.64 19.53 -1.16
C ARG A 137 0.06 19.83 0.15
N TYR A 138 0.58 18.80 0.82
CA TYR A 138 1.11 18.86 2.18
C TYR A 138 2.57 18.40 2.27
N VAL A 139 3.31 19.00 3.21
CA VAL A 139 4.67 18.56 3.55
C VAL A 139 4.61 17.32 4.46
N TYR A 140 5.27 16.24 4.06
CA TYR A 140 5.44 15.04 4.88
C TYR A 140 6.91 14.73 5.10
N SER A 141 7.36 14.56 6.34
CA SER A 141 8.63 13.88 6.59
C SER A 141 8.56 12.43 6.06
N PHE A 142 9.70 11.78 5.82
CA PHE A 142 9.72 10.39 5.36
C PHE A 142 8.88 9.47 6.27
N TRP A 143 9.12 9.51 7.58
CA TRP A 143 8.35 8.71 8.55
C TRP A 143 6.90 9.17 8.69
N GLY A 144 6.62 10.47 8.55
CA GLY A 144 5.26 11.00 8.51
C GLY A 144 4.49 10.43 7.32
N TYR A 145 5.11 10.34 6.14
CA TYR A 145 4.52 9.72 4.96
C TYR A 145 4.28 8.22 5.17
N VAL A 146 5.31 7.48 5.63
CA VAL A 146 5.23 6.04 5.93
C VAL A 146 4.02 5.77 6.83
N ILE A 147 3.94 6.46 7.98
CA ILE A 147 2.90 6.20 8.97
C ILE A 147 1.53 6.66 8.47
N ILE A 148 1.40 7.91 8.00
CA ILE A 148 0.10 8.47 7.62
C ILE A 148 -0.48 7.75 6.41
N MET A 149 0.30 7.55 5.34
CA MET A 149 -0.21 6.91 4.12
C MET A 149 -0.40 5.41 4.31
N GLY A 150 0.46 4.75 5.10
CA GLY A 150 0.27 3.34 5.44
C GLY A 150 -1.00 3.12 6.26
N MET A 151 -1.19 3.90 7.32
CA MET A 151 -2.37 3.83 8.18
C MET A 151 -3.64 4.19 7.42
N ALA A 152 -3.64 5.28 6.65
CA ALA A 152 -4.82 5.73 5.93
C ALA A 152 -5.34 4.67 4.94
N GLN A 153 -4.43 4.03 4.21
CA GLN A 153 -4.79 2.95 3.29
C GLN A 153 -5.22 1.69 4.06
N ALA A 154 -4.50 1.28 5.10
CA ALA A 154 -4.88 0.13 5.93
C ALA A 154 -6.24 0.26 6.60
N LEU A 155 -6.59 1.47 7.06
CA LEU A 155 -7.92 1.75 7.60
C LEU A 155 -8.98 1.82 6.50
N GLY A 156 -8.65 2.41 5.35
CA GLY A 156 -9.58 2.54 4.23
C GLY A 156 -9.97 1.19 3.62
N ASP A 157 -9.02 0.27 3.52
CA ASP A 157 -9.16 -1.04 2.90
C ASP A 157 -9.82 -2.07 3.86
N GLY A 158 -10.95 -1.69 4.44
CA GLY A 158 -11.73 -2.53 5.37
C GLY A 158 -11.21 -2.56 6.81
N GLY A 159 -9.99 -2.07 7.08
CA GLY A 159 -9.42 -2.05 8.43
C GLY A 159 -10.23 -1.23 9.44
N LEU A 160 -10.90 -0.16 9.00
CA LEU A 160 -11.74 0.66 9.89
C LEU A 160 -12.83 -0.17 10.57
N TYR A 161 -13.55 -1.00 9.82
CA TYR A 161 -14.59 -1.86 10.37
C TYR A 161 -14.00 -2.91 11.33
N PHE A 162 -12.89 -3.54 10.95
CA PHE A 162 -12.19 -4.52 11.77
C PHE A 162 -11.72 -3.94 13.12
N PHE A 163 -11.05 -2.79 13.11
CA PHE A 163 -10.53 -2.17 14.35
C PHE A 163 -11.64 -1.55 15.20
N MET A 164 -12.77 -1.15 14.63
CA MET A 164 -13.94 -0.78 15.42
C MET A 164 -14.50 -1.98 16.19
N ALA A 165 -14.52 -3.17 15.58
CA ALA A 165 -14.98 -4.40 16.23
C ALA A 165 -13.95 -4.97 17.23
N ALA A 166 -12.66 -4.70 17.02
CA ALA A 166 -11.59 -5.15 17.91
C ALA A 166 -10.54 -4.03 18.16
N PRO A 167 -10.86 -2.99 18.95
CA PRO A 167 -9.96 -1.85 19.17
C PRO A 167 -8.54 -2.20 19.66
N PRO A 168 -8.33 -3.21 20.53
CA PRO A 168 -6.98 -3.61 20.93
C PRO A 168 -6.09 -4.05 19.75
N MET A 169 -6.69 -4.50 18.64
CA MET A 169 -5.95 -4.92 17.45
C MET A 169 -5.26 -3.74 16.74
N LEU A 170 -5.56 -2.48 17.08
CA LEU A 170 -4.78 -1.33 16.61
C LEU A 170 -3.30 -1.43 16.97
N ALA A 171 -2.94 -2.15 18.05
CA ALA A 171 -1.55 -2.46 18.37
C ALA A 171 -0.85 -3.30 17.28
N PHE A 172 -1.61 -3.95 16.40
CA PHE A 172 -1.12 -4.72 15.26
C PHE A 172 -1.27 -3.98 13.93
N LEU A 173 -1.68 -2.70 13.92
CA LEU A 173 -1.84 -1.90 12.70
C LEU A 173 -0.64 -1.93 11.73
N PRO A 174 0.64 -2.00 12.16
CA PRO A 174 1.75 -2.12 11.23
C PRO A 174 1.69 -3.37 10.36
N TYR A 175 1.03 -4.44 10.84
CA TYR A 175 0.85 -5.68 10.10
C TYR A 175 0.17 -5.42 8.75
N PRO A 176 -1.08 -4.90 8.67
CA PRO A 176 -1.70 -4.55 7.39
C PRO A 176 -1.00 -3.37 6.68
N MET A 177 -0.38 -2.43 7.41
CA MET A 177 0.33 -1.30 6.79
C MET A 177 1.44 -1.73 5.83
N THR A 178 2.05 -2.91 6.02
CA THR A 178 3.14 -3.39 5.16
C THR A 178 2.72 -3.64 3.71
N ASN A 179 1.44 -3.98 3.44
CA ASN A 179 0.90 -4.02 2.07
C ASN A 179 1.11 -2.68 1.38
N TYR A 180 0.66 -1.62 2.05
CA TYR A 180 0.71 -0.28 1.49
C TYR A 180 2.12 0.29 1.44
N HIS A 181 3.00 -0.15 2.34
CA HIS A 181 4.42 0.19 2.23
C HIS A 181 5.06 -0.42 0.99
N ALA A 182 4.75 -1.68 0.70
CA ALA A 182 5.27 -2.40 -0.46
C ALA A 182 4.88 -1.72 -1.78
N VAL A 183 3.69 -1.13 -1.85
CA VAL A 183 3.18 -0.50 -3.08
C VAL A 183 3.44 1.00 -3.16
N ASN A 184 3.61 1.71 -2.04
CA ASN A 184 3.60 3.18 -2.02
C ASN A 184 4.96 3.83 -1.68
N LEU A 185 5.86 3.14 -0.96
CA LEU A 185 7.14 3.76 -0.57
C LEU A 185 8.06 3.99 -1.75
N LEU A 186 8.21 3.02 -2.64
CA LEU A 186 9.09 3.18 -3.80
C LEU A 186 8.59 4.28 -4.76
N PRO A 187 7.29 4.37 -5.12
CA PRO A 187 6.75 5.51 -5.87
C PRO A 187 7.04 6.85 -5.21
N PHE A 188 6.84 6.97 -3.89
CA PHE A 188 7.15 8.19 -3.16
C PHE A 188 8.63 8.55 -3.26
N LEU A 189 9.53 7.59 -2.99
CA LEU A 189 10.97 7.80 -3.09
C LEU A 189 11.40 8.21 -4.51
N ALA A 190 10.73 7.70 -5.54
CA ALA A 190 11.02 8.04 -6.93
C ALA A 190 10.77 9.51 -7.26
N VAL A 191 9.81 10.15 -6.57
CA VAL A 191 9.33 11.50 -6.91
C VAL A 191 9.54 12.55 -5.82
N ARG A 192 9.93 12.16 -4.60
CA ARG A 192 9.91 13.05 -3.42
C ARG A 192 10.65 14.38 -3.62
N GLU A 193 11.74 14.35 -4.39
CA GLU A 193 12.62 15.52 -4.62
C GLU A 193 12.03 16.50 -5.64
N GLN A 194 10.97 16.07 -6.32
CA GLN A 194 10.24 16.82 -7.34
C GLN A 194 8.86 17.29 -6.84
N LEU A 195 8.43 16.83 -5.65
CA LEU A 195 7.21 17.30 -5.01
C LEU A 195 7.32 18.78 -4.65
N GLN A 196 6.24 19.53 -4.89
CA GLN A 196 6.17 20.96 -4.59
C GLN A 196 5.03 21.24 -3.59
N PRO A 197 5.16 20.79 -2.32
CA PRO A 197 4.11 20.90 -1.33
C PRO A 197 3.76 22.36 -1.03
N GLN A 198 2.47 22.68 -1.09
CA GLN A 198 1.97 24.05 -0.89
C GLN A 198 1.71 24.41 0.58
N LYS A 199 1.31 23.42 1.40
CA LYS A 199 0.97 23.61 2.82
C LYS A 199 1.92 22.85 3.73
N LYS A 200 2.37 23.49 4.82
CA LYS A 200 3.20 22.85 5.85
C LYS A 200 2.37 22.06 6.88
N SER A 201 1.10 22.38 7.05
CA SER A 201 0.20 21.79 8.06
C SER A 201 -1.02 21.14 7.42
N GLY A 202 -1.66 20.21 8.16
CA GLY A 202 -2.88 19.53 7.72
C GLY A 202 -2.66 18.21 6.98
N GLY A 203 -1.43 17.67 6.95
CA GLY A 203 -1.14 16.39 6.29
C GLY A 203 -1.93 15.20 6.83
N TRP A 204 -2.44 15.28 8.07
CA TRP A 204 -3.34 14.29 8.67
C TRP A 204 -4.70 14.19 7.97
N LEU A 205 -5.12 15.22 7.22
CA LEU A 205 -6.34 15.18 6.40
C LEU A 205 -6.26 14.14 5.27
N ALA A 206 -5.07 13.62 4.97
CA ALA A 206 -4.92 12.47 4.09
C ALA A 206 -5.66 11.23 4.60
N ILE A 207 -5.76 11.05 5.92
CA ILE A 207 -6.40 9.87 6.53
C ILE A 207 -7.87 9.78 6.12
N PRO A 208 -8.74 10.76 6.47
CA PRO A 208 -10.15 10.69 6.09
C PRO A 208 -10.35 10.72 4.56
N ALA A 209 -9.51 11.44 3.81
CA ALA A 209 -9.63 11.52 2.35
C ALA A 209 -9.38 10.16 1.67
N ILE A 210 -8.33 9.45 2.09
CA ILE A 210 -7.98 8.13 1.56
C ILE A 210 -9.03 7.10 2.01
N ILE A 211 -9.45 7.12 3.29
CA ILE A 211 -10.51 6.23 3.78
C ILE A 211 -11.79 6.38 2.95
N ALA A 212 -12.25 7.62 2.74
CA ALA A 212 -13.44 7.88 1.93
C ALA A 212 -13.27 7.37 0.48
N THR A 213 -12.08 7.52 -0.09
CA THR A 213 -11.79 7.05 -1.45
C THR A 213 -11.80 5.53 -1.55
N TYR A 214 -11.21 4.81 -0.59
CA TYR A 214 -11.31 3.36 -0.51
C TYR A 214 -12.76 2.90 -0.35
N PHE A 215 -13.55 3.57 0.48
CA PHE A 215 -14.95 3.24 0.65
C PHE A 215 -15.73 3.36 -0.67
N VAL A 216 -15.54 4.47 -1.40
CA VAL A 216 -16.17 4.68 -2.71
C VAL A 216 -15.69 3.64 -3.73
N CYS A 217 -14.38 3.42 -3.84
CA CYS A 217 -13.83 2.45 -4.79
C CYS A 217 -14.29 1.02 -4.47
N GLY A 218 -14.23 0.62 -3.20
CA GLY A 218 -14.69 -0.68 -2.73
C GLY A 218 -16.18 -0.89 -2.98
N ALA A 219 -17.02 0.11 -2.71
CA ALA A 219 -18.45 0.03 -3.03
C ALA A 219 -18.69 -0.16 -4.53
N LEU A 220 -17.98 0.58 -5.39
CA LEU A 220 -18.08 0.44 -6.84
C LEU A 220 -17.61 -0.94 -7.33
N ILE A 221 -16.52 -1.46 -6.77
CA ILE A 221 -16.03 -2.82 -7.06
C ILE A 221 -17.09 -3.85 -6.68
N GLN A 222 -17.65 -3.78 -5.46
CA GLN A 222 -18.65 -4.74 -4.99
C GLN A 222 -19.94 -4.70 -5.83
N ILE A 223 -20.42 -3.51 -6.20
CA ILE A 223 -21.59 -3.35 -7.08
C ILE A 223 -21.31 -3.94 -8.46
N SER A 224 -20.13 -3.66 -9.02
CA SER A 224 -19.74 -4.14 -10.35
C SER A 224 -19.56 -5.66 -10.34
N GLY A 225 -18.87 -6.22 -9.34
CA GLY A 225 -18.70 -7.67 -9.18
C GLY A 225 -20.02 -8.41 -9.10
N LYS A 226 -20.97 -7.89 -8.30
CA LYS A 226 -22.32 -8.45 -8.22
C LYS A 226 -23.05 -8.47 -9.57
N TYR A 227 -22.87 -7.44 -10.40
CA TYR A 227 -23.46 -7.39 -11.75
C TYR A 227 -22.86 -8.47 -12.67
N PHE A 228 -21.59 -8.83 -12.49
CA PHE A 228 -20.91 -9.89 -13.23
C PHE A 228 -21.00 -11.29 -12.57
N GLY A 229 -21.70 -11.41 -11.44
CA GLY A 229 -21.89 -12.68 -10.73
C GLY A 229 -20.68 -13.17 -9.93
N LEU A 230 -19.80 -12.25 -9.52
CA LEU A 230 -18.57 -12.53 -8.75
C LEU A 230 -18.74 -12.33 -7.25
#